data_AF-A0AAU3VUJ9-F1
#
_entry.id   AF-A0AAU3VUJ9-F1
#
_cell.length_a   1.000
_cell.length_b   1.000
_cell.length_c   1.000
_cell.angle_alpha   90.00
_cell.angle_beta   90.00
_cell.angle_gamma   90.00
#
_symmetry.space_group_name_H-M   'P 1'
#
loop_
_entity.id
_entity.type
_entity.pdbx_description
1 polymer ?
#
loop_
_entity_poly.entity_id
_entity_poly.type
_entity_poly.pdbx_seq_one_letter_code
_entity_poly.pdbx_strand_id
1 'polypeptide(L)'
;MRPIARSLLAATAVLGAALTAPSPARAAEVPGAGAYYVQSATTGLNASDSGGAVVQHNPKGNEDHQQWTLRASGSSYVLESADTAGSCLGRSGDQARTVACTSADAGWQLAPAGADQYTLKDPGADRYLTVAAKPSGSNYPAQLVLGSAGSLAAWYLTPVTPATRPMPSQDQRTLDQVTFLTAHNAFANGVDGGFAPPFVNLVPNQTRGINQQLADGVRGFMLDIHQTSDGAILCHNSCTLVSRPVALWVDLQRMVDFLEQHPDQFVTVFLEDYVDPGVLRGELARVNGLSDVLYRPDQTGVRQNGWPKLADLLAAGHRLLIFTDHSRSSDESAGLTRDSFGVMYQRDWTVENYWSMGSGIGSSDWSCYSRWYGADTNIPLTRTETGFRPLFVMNHFRDATITSTATTDNTKLADRAQRFCQPAARKKPNFLAVDRYDLGDPAGAVSALNAYTYPEGP
;
A
#
# COMPACT_ATOMS: atom_id res chain seq x y z
N MET A 1 -39.48 75.63 -27.21
CA MET A 1 -39.23 74.38 -27.97
C MET A 1 -38.62 73.38 -27.00
N ARG A 2 -39.35 72.31 -26.66
CA ARG A 2 -38.97 71.32 -25.63
C ARG A 2 -37.94 70.33 -26.21
N PRO A 3 -36.87 69.96 -25.49
CA PRO A 3 -35.92 68.98 -25.95
C PRO A 3 -36.44 67.55 -25.71
N ILE A 4 -36.25 66.70 -26.71
CA ILE A 4 -36.67 65.29 -26.75
C ILE A 4 -35.65 64.46 -25.97
N ALA A 5 -36.11 63.78 -24.92
CA ALA A 5 -35.33 62.80 -24.17
C ALA A 5 -35.23 61.50 -25.01
N ARG A 6 -34.01 61.05 -25.28
CA ARG A 6 -33.72 59.74 -25.88
C ARG A 6 -33.45 58.72 -24.76
N SER A 7 -34.39 57.79 -24.57
CA SER A 7 -34.23 56.63 -23.69
C SER A 7 -33.25 55.63 -24.33
N LEU A 8 -32.14 55.34 -23.64
CA LEU A 8 -31.26 54.22 -23.95
C LEU A 8 -31.87 52.95 -23.35
N LEU A 9 -32.34 52.02 -24.20
CA LEU A 9 -32.63 50.65 -23.79
C LEU A 9 -31.30 49.90 -23.60
N ALA A 10 -31.03 49.47 -22.37
CA ALA A 10 -29.98 48.50 -22.07
C ALA A 10 -30.46 47.11 -22.51
N ALA A 11 -29.81 46.52 -23.50
CA ALA A 11 -30.00 45.13 -23.87
C ALA A 11 -29.15 44.25 -22.94
N THR A 12 -29.79 43.57 -22.01
CA THR A 12 -29.17 42.52 -21.18
C THR A 12 -28.93 41.29 -22.04
N ALA A 13 -27.67 41.03 -22.41
CA ALA A 13 -27.26 39.78 -23.02
C ALA A 13 -27.22 38.69 -21.93
N VAL A 14 -28.17 37.76 -21.97
CA VAL A 14 -28.15 36.55 -21.14
C VAL A 14 -27.18 35.56 -21.79
N LEU A 15 -25.98 35.40 -21.22
CA LEU A 15 -25.11 34.27 -21.53
C LEU A 15 -25.78 33.00 -20.98
N GLY A 16 -26.38 32.22 -21.87
CA GLY A 16 -26.81 30.86 -21.55
C GLY A 16 -25.58 29.99 -21.32
N ALA A 17 -25.28 29.68 -20.06
CA ALA A 17 -24.34 28.63 -19.72
C ALA A 17 -24.90 27.30 -20.24
N ALA A 18 -24.33 26.78 -21.33
CA ALA A 18 -24.59 25.43 -21.77
C ALA A 18 -24.02 24.47 -20.70
N LEU A 19 -24.89 24.02 -19.80
CA LEU A 19 -24.60 22.91 -18.92
C LEU A 19 -24.38 21.68 -19.80
N THR A 20 -23.11 21.35 -20.05
CA THR A 20 -22.74 20.05 -20.59
C THR A 20 -23.16 19.01 -19.55
N ALA A 21 -24.25 18.29 -19.82
CA ALA A 21 -24.62 17.14 -19.02
C ALA A 21 -23.41 16.20 -18.93
N PRO A 22 -23.07 15.68 -17.73
CA PRO A 22 -22.01 14.70 -17.62
C PRO A 22 -22.34 13.53 -18.56
N SER A 23 -21.37 13.15 -19.41
CA SER A 23 -21.48 11.93 -20.20
C SER A 23 -21.87 10.78 -19.28
N PRO A 24 -22.86 9.94 -19.64
CA PRO A 24 -23.17 8.76 -18.84
C PRO A 24 -21.89 7.95 -18.71
N ALA A 25 -21.48 7.65 -17.47
CA ALA A 25 -20.35 6.76 -17.21
C ALA A 25 -20.58 5.48 -18.02
N ARG A 26 -19.65 5.18 -18.94
CA ARG A 26 -19.70 3.95 -19.72
C ARG A 26 -19.77 2.80 -18.72
N ALA A 27 -20.81 1.98 -18.79
CA ALA A 27 -20.89 0.78 -17.96
C ALA A 27 -19.57 0.00 -18.14
N ALA A 28 -18.88 -0.31 -17.04
CA ALA A 28 -17.61 -1.01 -17.12
C ALA A 28 -17.80 -2.29 -17.96
N GLU A 29 -17.02 -2.47 -19.01
CA GLU A 29 -17.08 -3.70 -19.79
C GLU A 29 -16.41 -4.83 -18.98
N VAL A 30 -16.90 -6.07 -19.18
CA VAL A 30 -16.23 -7.25 -18.64
C VAL A 30 -14.81 -7.31 -19.19
N PRO A 31 -13.78 -7.69 -18.40
CA PRO A 31 -12.42 -7.74 -18.89
C PRO A 31 -12.30 -8.68 -20.08
N GLY A 32 -11.39 -8.34 -21.01
CA GLY A 32 -11.07 -9.21 -22.13
C GLY A 32 -10.48 -10.55 -21.70
N ALA A 33 -10.39 -11.50 -22.63
CA ALA A 33 -9.71 -12.77 -22.36
C ALA A 33 -8.25 -12.54 -21.91
N GLY A 34 -7.77 -13.34 -20.95
CA GLY A 34 -6.44 -13.18 -20.39
C GLY A 34 -6.28 -13.88 -19.04
N ALA A 35 -5.07 -13.82 -18.47
CA ALA A 35 -4.77 -14.38 -17.16
C ALA A 35 -4.99 -13.33 -16.06
N TYR A 36 -5.74 -13.72 -15.03
CA TYR A 36 -6.14 -12.87 -13.93
C TYR A 36 -5.97 -13.57 -12.58
N TYR A 37 -5.76 -12.77 -11.53
CA TYR A 37 -6.08 -13.14 -10.16
C TYR A 37 -7.54 -12.78 -9.90
N VAL A 38 -8.32 -13.71 -9.34
CA VAL A 38 -9.66 -13.44 -8.83
C VAL A 38 -9.50 -13.03 -7.37
N GLN A 39 -9.46 -11.72 -7.12
CA GLN A 39 -9.09 -11.15 -5.83
C GLN A 39 -10.31 -10.52 -5.14
N SER A 40 -10.57 -10.87 -3.88
CA SER A 40 -11.72 -10.35 -3.15
C SER A 40 -11.60 -8.84 -2.94
N ALA A 41 -12.64 -8.08 -3.29
CA ALA A 41 -12.69 -6.66 -2.98
C ALA A 41 -12.83 -6.38 -1.47
N THR A 42 -13.26 -7.37 -0.69
CA THR A 42 -13.43 -7.25 0.77
C THR A 42 -12.14 -7.58 1.52
N THR A 43 -11.50 -8.72 1.23
CA THR A 43 -10.34 -9.21 2.01
C THR A 43 -9.00 -8.90 1.35
N GLY A 44 -8.99 -8.61 0.04
CA GLY A 44 -7.76 -8.51 -0.76
C GLY A 44 -7.06 -9.84 -1.02
N LEU A 45 -7.64 -10.97 -0.59
CA LEU A 45 -7.11 -12.32 -0.79
C LEU A 45 -7.48 -12.87 -2.18
N ASN A 46 -6.68 -13.79 -2.70
CA ASN A 46 -6.89 -14.42 -4.00
C ASN A 46 -7.66 -15.73 -3.87
N ALA A 47 -8.54 -16.01 -4.83
CA ALA A 47 -9.09 -17.34 -5.03
C ALA A 47 -7.98 -18.29 -5.53
N SER A 48 -7.74 -19.35 -4.78
CA SER A 48 -6.69 -20.35 -4.97
C SER A 48 -7.31 -21.74 -5.11
N ASP A 49 -6.80 -22.56 -6.02
CA ASP A 49 -7.07 -24.00 -6.03
C ASP A 49 -6.24 -24.71 -4.95
N SER A 50 -6.94 -25.36 -4.02
CA SER A 50 -6.37 -26.13 -2.92
C SER A 50 -6.93 -27.56 -2.97
N GLY A 51 -6.35 -28.39 -3.83
CA GLY A 51 -6.75 -29.78 -3.99
C GLY A 51 -8.20 -29.95 -4.48
N GLY A 52 -8.65 -29.06 -5.36
CA GLY A 52 -10.00 -29.03 -5.92
C GLY A 52 -11.01 -28.21 -5.11
N ALA A 53 -10.67 -27.82 -3.87
CA ALA A 53 -11.35 -26.74 -3.16
C ALA A 53 -10.90 -25.40 -3.74
N VAL A 54 -11.82 -24.45 -3.92
CA VAL A 54 -11.42 -23.06 -4.17
C VAL A 54 -11.56 -22.26 -2.88
N VAL A 55 -10.44 -21.72 -2.42
CA VAL A 55 -10.30 -21.04 -1.13
C VAL A 55 -9.68 -19.65 -1.30
N GLN A 56 -9.80 -18.78 -0.30
CA GLN A 56 -9.05 -17.54 -0.22
C GLN A 56 -7.70 -17.80 0.44
N HIS A 57 -6.63 -17.46 -0.26
CA HIS A 57 -5.27 -17.47 0.27
C HIS A 57 -4.60 -16.10 0.11
N ASN A 58 -3.54 -15.89 0.89
CA ASN A 58 -2.69 -14.71 0.78
C ASN A 58 -2.16 -14.59 -0.65
N PRO A 59 -2.24 -13.41 -1.30
CA PRO A 59 -1.69 -13.23 -2.64
C PRO A 59 -0.22 -13.63 -2.69
N LYS A 60 0.13 -14.53 -3.61
CA LYS A 60 1.47 -15.11 -3.72
C LYS A 60 1.99 -15.17 -5.16
N GLY A 61 1.62 -14.17 -5.96
CA GLY A 61 2.08 -14.07 -7.34
C GLY A 61 1.75 -15.33 -8.15
N ASN A 62 2.74 -15.89 -8.83
CA ASN A 62 2.58 -17.12 -9.61
C ASN A 62 2.75 -18.41 -8.80
N GLU A 63 2.71 -18.33 -7.48
CA GLU A 63 2.69 -19.49 -6.59
C GLU A 63 1.27 -19.72 -6.05
N ASP A 64 1.06 -20.85 -5.37
CA ASP A 64 -0.18 -21.15 -4.62
C ASP A 64 -1.46 -21.19 -5.48
N HIS A 65 -1.34 -21.51 -6.77
CA HIS A 65 -2.45 -21.83 -7.66
C HIS A 65 -3.54 -20.75 -7.79
N GLN A 66 -3.11 -19.48 -7.92
CA GLN A 66 -3.99 -18.31 -7.84
C GLN A 66 -4.32 -17.66 -9.20
N GLN A 67 -3.80 -18.20 -10.31
CA GLN A 67 -3.94 -17.61 -11.64
C GLN A 67 -5.00 -18.33 -12.47
N TRP A 68 -5.91 -17.55 -13.04
CA TRP A 68 -7.06 -18.03 -13.80
C TRP A 68 -7.12 -17.37 -15.18
N THR A 69 -7.17 -18.18 -16.23
CA THR A 69 -7.35 -17.73 -17.60
C THR A 69 -8.83 -17.56 -17.90
N LEU A 70 -9.27 -16.30 -18.01
CA LEU A 70 -10.62 -15.93 -18.41
C LEU A 70 -10.79 -16.13 -19.92
N ARG A 71 -11.85 -16.85 -20.32
CA ARG A 71 -12.27 -17.01 -21.72
C ARG A 71 -13.79 -17.02 -21.84
N ALA A 72 -14.29 -16.52 -22.97
CA ALA A 72 -15.70 -16.66 -23.32
C ALA A 72 -16.06 -18.13 -23.60
N SER A 73 -17.25 -18.55 -23.17
CA SER A 73 -17.83 -19.86 -23.40
C SER A 73 -19.33 -19.70 -23.65
N GLY A 74 -19.71 -19.62 -24.93
CA GLY A 74 -21.09 -19.27 -25.32
C GLY A 74 -21.48 -17.88 -24.82
N SER A 75 -22.58 -17.80 -24.07
CA SER A 75 -23.04 -16.56 -23.40
C SER A 75 -22.47 -16.37 -21.98
N SER A 76 -21.50 -17.19 -21.58
CA SER A 76 -20.89 -17.19 -20.25
C SER A 76 -19.37 -17.06 -20.35
N TYR A 77 -18.69 -17.03 -19.21
CA TYR A 77 -17.24 -17.07 -19.14
C TYR A 77 -16.79 -18.25 -18.30
N VAL A 78 -15.61 -18.80 -18.59
CA VAL A 78 -14.94 -19.75 -17.70
C VAL A 78 -13.57 -19.19 -17.30
N LEU A 79 -13.11 -19.58 -16.13
CA LEU A 79 -11.85 -19.20 -15.53
C LEU A 79 -11.02 -20.47 -15.35
N GLU A 80 -10.17 -20.78 -16.32
CA GLU A 80 -9.34 -22.00 -16.33
C GLU A 80 -8.09 -21.82 -15.49
N SER A 81 -7.74 -22.79 -14.64
CA SER A 81 -6.50 -22.78 -13.87
C SER A 81 -5.29 -22.67 -14.80
N ALA A 82 -4.36 -21.77 -14.47
CA ALA A 82 -3.10 -21.65 -15.19
C ALA A 82 -2.17 -22.88 -14.98
N ASP A 83 -2.37 -23.63 -13.90
CA ASP A 83 -1.53 -24.77 -13.53
C ASP A 83 -2.07 -26.11 -14.01
N THR A 84 -3.39 -26.24 -14.16
CA THR A 84 -4.05 -27.50 -14.51
C THR A 84 -4.99 -27.32 -15.70
N ALA A 85 -4.52 -27.72 -16.88
CA ALA A 85 -5.30 -27.66 -18.12
C ALA A 85 -6.61 -28.44 -18.01
N GLY A 86 -7.71 -27.87 -18.50
CA GLY A 86 -9.04 -28.45 -18.44
C GLY A 86 -9.74 -28.32 -17.08
N SER A 87 -9.09 -27.75 -16.06
CA SER A 87 -9.66 -27.48 -14.74
C SER A 87 -10.07 -26.01 -14.62
N CYS A 88 -11.32 -25.73 -14.29
CA CYS A 88 -11.88 -24.38 -14.21
C CYS A 88 -12.44 -24.07 -12.82
N LEU A 89 -12.30 -22.83 -12.37
CA LEU A 89 -13.06 -22.28 -11.25
C LEU A 89 -14.55 -22.41 -11.55
N GLY A 90 -15.23 -23.21 -10.75
CA GLY A 90 -16.65 -23.49 -10.90
C GLY A 90 -17.29 -23.79 -9.55
N ARG A 91 -18.30 -24.65 -9.58
CA ARG A 91 -19.21 -24.85 -8.46
C ARG A 91 -19.45 -26.34 -8.22
N SER A 92 -19.68 -26.70 -6.96
CA SER A 92 -20.27 -28.00 -6.59
C SER A 92 -21.19 -27.77 -5.40
N GLY A 93 -22.50 -27.85 -5.63
CA GLY A 93 -23.50 -27.44 -4.65
C GLY A 93 -23.35 -25.94 -4.33
N ASP A 94 -23.11 -25.62 -3.06
CA ASP A 94 -22.93 -24.24 -2.57
C ASP A 94 -21.45 -23.87 -2.32
N GLN A 95 -20.51 -24.70 -2.79
CA GLN A 95 -19.08 -24.45 -2.66
C GLN A 95 -18.43 -24.13 -4.00
N ALA A 96 -17.48 -23.19 -3.97
CA ALA A 96 -16.57 -22.98 -5.08
C ALA A 96 -15.55 -24.13 -5.13
N ARG A 97 -15.43 -24.74 -6.31
CA ARG A 97 -14.57 -25.91 -6.56
C ARG A 97 -13.93 -25.77 -7.93
N THR A 98 -12.85 -26.50 -8.17
CA THR A 98 -12.40 -26.70 -9.54
C THR A 98 -13.19 -27.84 -10.18
N VAL A 99 -13.66 -27.63 -11.40
CA VAL A 99 -14.45 -28.60 -12.18
C VAL A 99 -13.89 -28.69 -13.60
N ALA A 100 -14.25 -29.74 -14.35
CA ALA A 100 -13.92 -29.78 -15.77
C ALA A 100 -14.46 -28.54 -16.48
N CYS A 101 -13.65 -27.87 -17.30
CA CYS A 101 -14.06 -26.66 -18.02
C CYS A 101 -15.24 -26.87 -18.99
N THR A 102 -15.52 -28.12 -19.38
CA THR A 102 -16.67 -28.50 -20.19
C THR A 102 -17.96 -28.70 -19.36
N SER A 103 -17.86 -28.70 -18.03
CA SER A 103 -19.03 -28.80 -17.15
C SER A 103 -19.86 -27.53 -17.19
N ALA A 104 -21.18 -27.65 -17.08
CA ALA A 104 -22.07 -26.52 -16.90
C ALA A 104 -21.74 -25.71 -15.61
N ASP A 105 -21.16 -26.37 -14.61
CA ASP A 105 -20.76 -25.74 -13.35
C ASP A 105 -19.52 -24.84 -13.46
N ALA A 106 -18.82 -24.85 -14.60
CA ALA A 106 -17.66 -23.99 -14.85
C ALA A 106 -18.04 -22.57 -15.31
N GLY A 107 -19.24 -22.39 -15.89
CA GLY A 107 -19.63 -21.15 -16.55
C GLY A 107 -20.12 -20.09 -15.58
N TRP A 108 -19.68 -18.84 -15.70
CA TRP A 108 -20.08 -17.70 -14.89
C TRP A 108 -20.66 -16.57 -15.76
N GLN A 109 -21.68 -15.89 -15.25
CA GLN A 109 -22.13 -14.60 -15.78
C GLN A 109 -21.34 -13.50 -15.06
N LEU A 110 -20.46 -12.80 -15.77
CA LEU A 110 -19.70 -11.67 -15.23
C LEU A 110 -20.49 -10.38 -15.44
N ALA A 111 -20.65 -9.61 -14.38
CA ALA A 111 -21.28 -8.29 -14.43
C ALA A 111 -20.53 -7.29 -13.55
N PRO A 112 -20.43 -6.01 -13.96
CA PRO A 112 -19.85 -4.96 -13.13
C PRO A 112 -20.53 -4.82 -11.77
N ALA A 113 -19.75 -4.57 -10.73
CA ALA A 113 -20.19 -4.40 -9.34
C ALA A 113 -19.74 -3.05 -8.72
N GLY A 114 -18.93 -2.27 -9.45
CA GLY A 114 -18.32 -1.03 -8.99
C GLY A 114 -17.25 -0.56 -9.95
N ALA A 115 -16.42 0.41 -9.53
CA ALA A 115 -15.24 0.82 -10.30
C ALA A 115 -14.25 -0.35 -10.36
N ASP A 116 -14.10 -0.95 -11.55
CA ASP A 116 -13.16 -2.06 -11.81
C ASP A 116 -13.41 -3.30 -10.93
N GLN A 117 -14.67 -3.49 -10.50
CA GLN A 117 -15.12 -4.64 -9.71
C GLN A 117 -16.19 -5.41 -10.47
N TYR A 118 -16.23 -6.71 -10.25
CA TYR A 118 -17.08 -7.65 -10.96
C TYR A 118 -17.74 -8.64 -9.99
N THR A 119 -18.94 -9.08 -10.35
CA THR A 119 -19.58 -10.26 -9.75
C THR A 119 -19.43 -11.46 -10.68
N LEU A 120 -19.30 -12.65 -10.10
CA LEU A 120 -19.32 -13.92 -10.82
C LEU A 120 -20.62 -14.63 -10.42
N LYS A 121 -21.66 -14.53 -11.26
CA LYS A 121 -22.99 -15.09 -11.00
C LYS A 121 -23.14 -16.48 -11.61
N ASP A 122 -23.81 -17.38 -10.90
CA ASP A 122 -24.28 -18.65 -11.45
C ASP A 122 -25.31 -18.40 -12.57
N PRO A 123 -25.08 -18.90 -13.80
CA PRO A 123 -26.02 -18.70 -14.90
C PRO A 123 -27.44 -19.24 -14.64
N GLY A 124 -27.58 -20.27 -13.79
CA GLY A 124 -28.84 -20.96 -13.51
C GLY A 124 -29.56 -20.53 -12.24
N ALA A 125 -28.96 -19.67 -11.40
CA ALA A 125 -29.52 -19.31 -10.10
C ALA A 125 -29.10 -17.89 -9.67
N ASP A 126 -29.87 -17.27 -8.78
CA ASP A 126 -29.51 -15.96 -8.22
C ASP A 126 -28.52 -16.08 -7.05
N ARG A 127 -27.35 -16.65 -7.36
CA ARG A 127 -26.24 -16.84 -6.42
C ARG A 127 -24.90 -16.52 -7.07
N TYR A 128 -23.95 -16.08 -6.28
CA TYR A 128 -22.70 -15.48 -6.72
C TYR A 128 -21.52 -16.12 -6.00
N LEU A 129 -20.36 -16.20 -6.64
CA LEU A 129 -19.11 -16.50 -5.95
C LEU A 129 -18.91 -15.44 -4.86
N THR A 130 -18.76 -15.88 -3.62
CA THR A 130 -18.70 -14.96 -2.49
C THR A 130 -17.74 -15.46 -1.41
N VAL A 131 -17.17 -14.51 -0.70
CA VAL A 131 -16.52 -14.74 0.58
C VAL A 131 -17.59 -15.10 1.61
N ALA A 132 -17.40 -16.19 2.36
CA ALA A 132 -18.32 -16.54 3.44
C ALA A 132 -18.34 -15.45 4.53
N ALA A 133 -19.47 -15.29 5.21
CA ALA A 133 -19.63 -14.30 6.27
C ALA A 133 -18.58 -14.50 7.38
N LYS A 134 -18.00 -13.40 7.87
CA LYS A 134 -16.99 -13.39 8.94
C LYS A 134 -17.65 -13.76 10.29
N PRO A 135 -17.23 -14.83 10.97
CA PRO A 135 -17.65 -15.09 12.34
C PRO A 135 -17.09 -14.04 13.29
N SER A 136 -17.82 -13.73 14.37
CA SER A 136 -17.33 -12.80 15.40
C SER A 136 -16.00 -13.28 16.00
N GLY A 137 -15.03 -12.38 16.15
CA GLY A 137 -13.71 -12.70 16.72
C GLY A 137 -12.83 -13.61 15.86
N SER A 138 -13.15 -13.83 14.59
CA SER A 138 -12.40 -14.70 13.68
C SER A 138 -12.09 -14.02 12.35
N ASN A 139 -11.13 -14.55 11.58
CA ASN A 139 -10.93 -14.14 10.19
C ASN A 139 -12.07 -14.62 9.28
N TYR A 140 -12.14 -14.10 8.06
CA TYR A 140 -13.06 -14.63 7.06
C TYR A 140 -12.73 -16.10 6.76
N PRO A 141 -13.72 -16.98 6.58
CA PRO A 141 -13.46 -18.36 6.23
C PRO A 141 -12.71 -18.47 4.89
N ALA A 142 -11.77 -19.41 4.83
CA ALA A 142 -10.97 -19.62 3.62
C ALA A 142 -11.84 -20.16 2.46
N GLN A 143 -12.68 -21.16 2.69
CA GLN A 143 -13.53 -21.74 1.64
C GLN A 143 -14.44 -20.70 1.00
N LEU A 144 -14.36 -20.58 -0.33
CA LEU A 144 -15.29 -19.77 -1.11
C LEU A 144 -16.59 -20.53 -1.36
N VAL A 145 -17.70 -19.79 -1.34
CA VAL A 145 -19.05 -20.35 -1.39
C VAL A 145 -19.89 -19.63 -2.44
N LEU A 146 -21.08 -20.17 -2.69
CA LEU A 146 -22.12 -19.52 -3.46
C LEU A 146 -23.10 -18.87 -2.49
N GLY A 147 -23.40 -17.60 -2.68
CA GLY A 147 -24.31 -16.87 -1.80
C GLY A 147 -24.99 -15.69 -2.48
N SER A 148 -25.58 -14.81 -1.68
CA SER A 148 -26.30 -13.63 -2.18
C SER A 148 -25.36 -12.59 -2.80
N ALA A 149 -25.93 -11.72 -3.64
CA ALA A 149 -25.25 -10.51 -4.08
C ALA A 149 -24.87 -9.61 -2.88
N GLY A 150 -23.87 -8.75 -3.06
CA GLY A 150 -23.42 -7.81 -2.04
C GLY A 150 -21.89 -7.61 -2.08
N SER A 151 -21.37 -6.90 -1.10
CA SER A 151 -19.93 -6.57 -1.01
C SER A 151 -19.02 -7.80 -0.91
N LEU A 152 -19.49 -8.90 -0.30
CA LEU A 152 -18.73 -10.15 -0.21
C LEU A 152 -18.62 -10.89 -1.56
N ALA A 153 -19.49 -10.56 -2.52
CA ALA A 153 -19.50 -11.11 -3.87
C ALA A 153 -18.82 -10.19 -4.91
N ALA A 154 -18.15 -9.12 -4.44
CA ALA A 154 -17.39 -8.22 -5.29
C ALA A 154 -15.95 -8.69 -5.42
N TRP A 155 -15.50 -8.81 -6.68
CA TRP A 155 -14.19 -9.32 -7.05
C TRP A 155 -13.47 -8.36 -7.98
N TYR A 156 -12.18 -8.22 -7.76
CA TYR A 156 -11.25 -7.71 -8.74
C TYR A 156 -10.80 -8.85 -9.65
N LEU A 157 -10.83 -8.63 -10.96
CA LEU A 157 -10.10 -9.45 -11.93
C LEU A 157 -8.79 -8.74 -12.22
N THR A 158 -7.77 -8.99 -11.40
CA THR A 158 -6.48 -8.30 -11.49
C THR A 158 -5.61 -8.99 -12.54
N PRO A 159 -5.19 -8.33 -13.63
CA PRO A 159 -4.36 -8.96 -14.65
C PRO A 159 -3.03 -9.46 -14.06
N VAL A 160 -2.58 -10.65 -14.46
CA VAL A 160 -1.26 -11.19 -14.07
C VAL A 160 -0.13 -10.30 -14.59
N THR A 161 -0.33 -9.67 -15.75
CA THR A 161 0.57 -8.67 -16.32
C THR A 161 -0.21 -7.36 -16.48
N PRO A 162 -0.23 -6.49 -15.45
CA PRO A 162 -0.94 -5.23 -15.54
C PRO A 162 -0.28 -4.32 -16.57
N ALA A 163 -1.09 -3.57 -17.31
CA ALA A 163 -0.57 -2.49 -18.15
C ALA A 163 0.17 -1.47 -17.28
N THR A 164 1.20 -0.85 -17.82
CA THR A 164 1.93 0.25 -17.18
C THR A 164 1.95 1.47 -18.09
N ARG A 165 2.19 2.65 -17.53
CA ARG A 165 2.43 3.87 -18.32
C ARG A 165 3.84 4.37 -18.05
N PRO A 166 4.52 5.00 -19.03
CA PRO A 166 5.81 5.64 -18.77
C PRO A 166 5.70 6.62 -17.60
N MET A 167 6.74 6.68 -16.77
CA MET A 167 6.79 7.65 -15.68
C MET A 167 6.79 9.08 -16.26
N PRO A 168 5.96 10.00 -15.74
CA PRO A 168 6.01 11.41 -16.13
C PRO A 168 7.40 12.03 -15.94
N SER A 169 7.62 13.21 -16.52
CA SER A 169 8.82 14.01 -16.22
C SER A 169 8.87 14.38 -14.73
N GLN A 170 10.07 14.63 -14.20
CA GLN A 170 10.29 14.83 -12.76
C GLN A 170 9.41 15.92 -12.15
N ASP A 171 9.12 16.99 -12.90
CA ASP A 171 8.27 18.11 -12.51
C ASP A 171 6.76 17.78 -12.50
N GLN A 172 6.35 16.66 -13.07
CA GLN A 172 4.95 16.24 -13.18
C GLN A 172 4.59 15.03 -12.32
N ARG A 173 5.56 14.34 -11.72
CA ARG A 173 5.32 13.16 -10.88
C ARG A 173 4.65 13.56 -9.57
N THR A 174 3.56 12.90 -9.22
CA THR A 174 2.92 12.99 -7.90
C THR A 174 3.62 12.11 -6.88
N LEU A 175 3.49 12.42 -5.58
CA LEU A 175 4.17 11.66 -4.52
C LEU A 175 3.81 10.17 -4.56
N ASP A 176 2.56 9.83 -4.89
CA ASP A 176 2.06 8.45 -5.03
C ASP A 176 2.50 7.74 -6.32
N GLN A 177 3.19 8.43 -7.23
CA GLN A 177 3.81 7.81 -8.39
C GLN A 177 5.27 7.43 -8.14
N VAL A 178 5.94 8.05 -7.16
CA VAL A 178 7.37 7.84 -6.90
C VAL A 178 7.59 6.68 -5.93
N THR A 179 8.61 5.88 -6.21
CA THR A 179 9.12 4.84 -5.31
C THR A 179 10.40 5.32 -4.64
N PHE A 180 10.49 5.15 -3.32
CA PHE A 180 11.63 5.51 -2.50
C PHE A 180 12.27 4.25 -1.90
N LEU A 181 13.60 4.25 -1.81
CA LEU A 181 14.33 3.27 -1.01
C LEU A 181 14.08 3.56 0.47
N THR A 182 13.66 2.54 1.21
CA THR A 182 13.33 2.64 2.62
C THR A 182 14.19 1.69 3.44
N ALA A 183 14.86 2.20 4.47
CA ALA A 183 15.59 1.38 5.42
C ALA A 183 14.66 0.92 6.56
N HIS A 184 14.48 -0.39 6.69
CA HIS A 184 13.82 -1.01 7.84
C HIS A 184 14.71 -0.88 9.08
N ASN A 185 14.13 -0.50 10.22
CA ASN A 185 14.83 -0.22 11.47
C ASN A 185 16.13 0.54 11.25
N ALA A 186 16.03 1.69 10.59
CA ALA A 186 17.19 2.44 10.12
C ALA A 186 18.18 2.81 11.22
N PHE A 187 17.68 3.04 12.44
CA PHE A 187 18.45 3.31 13.66
C PHE A 187 19.23 2.08 14.16
N ALA A 188 18.81 0.87 13.81
CA ALA A 188 19.45 -0.40 14.18
C ALA A 188 20.67 -0.67 13.27
N ASN A 189 21.65 0.22 13.35
CA ASN A 189 22.84 0.24 12.50
C ASN A 189 24.17 0.08 13.25
N GLY A 190 24.18 0.31 14.57
CA GLY A 190 25.36 0.19 15.42
C GLY A 190 26.44 1.28 15.25
N VAL A 191 26.31 2.15 14.24
CA VAL A 191 27.21 3.29 13.98
C VAL A 191 26.80 4.50 14.81
N ASP A 192 25.50 4.80 14.84
CA ASP A 192 24.96 5.98 15.53
C ASP A 192 24.81 5.79 17.04
N GLY A 193 24.62 4.54 17.47
CA GLY A 193 24.40 4.14 18.84
C GLY A 193 23.99 2.67 18.93
N GLY A 194 23.88 2.15 20.15
CA GLY A 194 23.28 0.84 20.38
C GLY A 194 21.76 0.92 20.27
N PHE A 195 21.14 -0.18 19.84
CA PHE A 195 19.70 -0.25 19.60
C PHE A 195 19.04 -1.44 20.30
N ALA A 196 19.83 -2.42 20.75
CA ALA A 196 19.35 -3.61 21.43
C ALA A 196 20.38 -4.11 22.47
N PRO A 197 20.03 -5.10 23.31
CA PRO A 197 21.00 -5.79 24.16
C PRO A 197 22.18 -6.38 23.36
N PRO A 198 23.35 -6.62 23.99
CA PRO A 198 24.59 -6.94 23.29
C PRO A 198 24.51 -8.07 22.24
N PHE A 199 23.72 -9.11 22.49
CA PHE A 199 23.61 -10.26 21.59
C PHE A 199 22.81 -9.96 20.31
N VAL A 200 21.82 -9.05 20.38
CA VAL A 200 20.99 -8.65 19.23
C VAL A 200 21.73 -7.62 18.36
N ASN A 201 22.63 -6.81 18.95
CA ASN A 201 23.51 -5.90 18.19
C ASN A 201 24.42 -6.62 17.17
N LEU A 202 24.56 -7.95 17.24
CA LEU A 202 25.35 -8.75 16.29
C LEU A 202 24.66 -8.98 14.94
N VAL A 203 23.36 -8.68 14.84
CA VAL A 203 22.56 -8.81 13.61
C VAL A 203 21.80 -7.51 13.32
N PRO A 204 22.51 -6.40 13.07
CA PRO A 204 21.86 -5.12 12.84
C PRO A 204 21.09 -5.13 11.51
N ASN A 205 19.96 -4.42 11.47
CA ASN A 205 19.14 -4.27 10.26
C ASN A 205 19.93 -3.52 9.17
N GLN A 206 20.75 -2.55 9.57
CA GLN A 206 21.61 -1.77 8.68
C GLN A 206 23.07 -1.77 9.15
N THR A 207 24.02 -1.31 8.33
CA THR A 207 25.45 -1.24 8.71
C THR A 207 26.04 0.17 8.65
N ARG A 208 25.19 1.16 8.35
CA ARG A 208 25.56 2.55 8.08
C ARG A 208 24.64 3.47 8.87
N GLY A 209 25.20 4.51 9.50
CA GLY A 209 24.44 5.49 10.26
C GLY A 209 23.53 6.36 9.39
N ILE A 210 22.52 7.02 9.97
CA ILE A 210 21.44 7.75 9.28
C ILE A 210 21.98 8.71 8.20
N ASN A 211 23.02 9.50 8.51
CA ASN A 211 23.62 10.42 7.55
C ASN A 211 24.17 9.73 6.31
N GLN A 212 24.78 8.55 6.47
CA GLN A 212 25.28 7.78 5.34
C GLN A 212 24.13 7.14 4.56
N GLN A 213 23.06 6.67 5.22
CA GLN A 213 21.87 6.18 4.53
C GLN A 213 21.25 7.26 3.64
N LEU A 214 21.13 8.49 4.16
CA LEU A 214 20.69 9.67 3.39
C LEU A 214 21.62 9.94 2.19
N ALA A 215 22.94 9.93 2.40
CA ALA A 215 23.92 10.12 1.33
C ALA A 215 23.85 9.01 0.25
N ASP A 216 23.51 7.79 0.63
CA ASP A 216 23.38 6.63 -0.25
C ASP A 216 22.06 6.60 -1.03
N GLY A 217 21.15 7.54 -0.78
CA GLY A 217 19.88 7.66 -1.50
C GLY A 217 18.66 7.06 -0.79
N VAL A 218 18.79 6.63 0.47
CA VAL A 218 17.63 6.25 1.29
C VAL A 218 16.77 7.48 1.58
N ARG A 219 15.46 7.37 1.36
CA ARG A 219 14.49 8.46 1.57
C ARG A 219 13.27 8.04 2.41
N GLY A 220 13.13 6.75 2.71
CA GLY A 220 12.21 6.25 3.73
C GLY A 220 12.98 5.68 4.93
N PHE A 221 12.52 5.94 6.15
CA PHE A 221 13.16 5.46 7.36
C PHE A 221 12.10 4.89 8.30
N MET A 222 12.22 3.60 8.65
CA MET A 222 11.38 2.99 9.69
C MET A 222 12.15 3.01 11.01
N LEU A 223 11.53 3.55 12.06
CA LEU A 223 12.12 3.79 13.36
C LEU A 223 11.21 3.24 14.45
N ASP A 224 11.76 2.49 15.39
CA ASP A 224 11.03 2.01 16.57
C ASP A 224 11.31 2.95 17.73
N ILE A 225 10.26 3.48 18.34
CA ILE A 225 10.39 4.40 19.47
C ILE A 225 9.75 3.81 20.72
N HIS A 226 10.52 3.80 21.80
CA HIS A 226 10.07 3.37 23.12
C HIS A 226 10.21 4.51 24.13
N GLN A 227 9.19 4.66 24.97
CA GLN A 227 9.24 5.64 26.04
C GLN A 227 10.14 5.17 27.18
N THR A 228 11.05 6.04 27.60
CA THR A 228 11.91 5.87 28.78
C THR A 228 11.79 7.09 29.69
N SER A 229 12.54 7.12 30.80
CA SER A 229 12.68 8.34 31.61
C SER A 229 13.29 9.52 30.85
N ASP A 230 14.01 9.24 29.77
CA ASP A 230 14.80 10.23 29.02
C ASP A 230 14.07 10.72 27.75
N GLY A 231 12.83 10.27 27.52
CA GLY A 231 11.99 10.63 26.37
C GLY A 231 11.72 9.45 25.44
N ALA A 232 11.50 9.74 24.15
CA ALA A 232 11.36 8.72 23.10
C ALA A 232 12.74 8.27 22.62
N ILE A 233 13.04 6.99 22.82
CA ILE A 233 14.35 6.41 22.54
C ILE A 233 14.22 5.33 21.47
N LEU A 234 15.19 5.30 20.56
CA LEU A 234 15.28 4.38 19.44
C LEU A 234 15.84 3.03 19.91
N CYS A 235 14.98 2.01 19.96
CA CYS A 235 15.34 0.67 20.44
C CYS A 235 14.55 -0.40 19.70
N HIS A 236 15.18 -1.55 19.45
CA HIS A 236 14.49 -2.70 18.88
C HIS A 236 13.87 -3.54 20.02
N ASN A 237 12.54 -3.63 20.04
CA ASN A 237 11.72 -4.39 20.99
C ASN A 237 11.78 -3.91 22.48
N SER A 238 12.94 -3.49 22.99
CA SER A 238 13.10 -2.92 24.34
C SER A 238 14.39 -2.10 24.49
N CYS A 239 14.34 -1.02 25.27
CA CYS A 239 15.51 -0.23 25.66
C CYS A 239 16.32 -0.79 26.86
N THR A 240 16.05 -2.02 27.28
CA THR A 240 16.77 -2.64 28.39
C THR A 240 18.19 -3.03 27.98
N LEU A 241 19.21 -2.67 28.77
CA LEU A 241 20.62 -3.01 28.53
C LEU A 241 21.19 -2.51 27.17
N VAL A 242 20.60 -1.44 26.62
CA VAL A 242 21.10 -0.81 25.40
C VAL A 242 22.25 0.15 25.73
N SER A 243 23.38 -0.01 25.05
CA SER A 243 24.54 0.86 25.20
C SER A 243 24.39 2.09 24.33
N ARG A 244 24.42 3.30 24.93
CA ARG A 244 24.36 4.60 24.22
C ARG A 244 23.17 4.67 23.23
N PRO A 245 21.93 4.50 23.72
CA PRO A 245 20.78 4.60 22.84
C PRO A 245 20.61 6.03 22.31
N VAL A 246 19.99 6.16 21.15
CA VAL A 246 19.77 7.44 20.48
C VAL A 246 18.33 7.91 20.72
N ALA A 247 18.15 9.17 21.08
CA ALA A 247 16.81 9.75 21.21
C ALA A 247 16.23 10.12 19.83
N LEU A 248 14.91 10.02 19.66
CA LEU A 248 14.23 10.27 18.38
C LEU A 248 14.62 11.63 17.77
N TRP A 249 14.61 12.70 18.58
CA TRP A 249 14.90 14.04 18.10
C TRP A 249 16.29 14.17 17.45
N VAL A 250 17.27 13.33 17.83
CA VAL A 250 18.62 13.36 17.26
C VAL A 250 18.61 12.89 15.81
N ASP A 251 17.93 11.79 15.52
CA ASP A 251 17.85 11.25 14.16
C ASP A 251 16.96 12.11 13.27
N LEU A 252 15.89 12.69 13.82
CA LEU A 252 15.09 13.69 13.12
C LEU A 252 15.89 14.96 12.81
N GLN A 253 16.76 15.42 13.74
CA GLN A 253 17.63 16.58 13.46
C GLN A 253 18.58 16.27 12.30
N ARG A 254 19.18 15.08 12.23
CA ARG A 254 20.03 14.66 11.10
C ARG A 254 19.29 14.73 9.76
N MET A 255 18.02 14.31 9.73
CA MET A 255 17.18 14.38 8.53
C MET A 255 16.80 15.82 8.17
N VAL A 256 16.49 16.67 9.15
CA VAL A 256 16.19 18.09 8.91
C VAL A 256 17.44 18.84 8.41
N ASP A 257 18.60 18.62 9.00
CA ASP A 257 19.88 19.21 8.55
C ASP A 257 20.23 18.79 7.12
N PHE A 258 19.97 17.52 6.77
CA PHE A 258 20.12 17.02 5.40
C PHE A 258 19.16 17.74 4.44
N LEU A 259 17.89 17.87 4.80
CA LEU A 259 16.92 18.59 3.97
C LEU A 259 17.33 20.06 3.81
N GLU A 260 17.82 20.74 4.84
CA GLU A 260 18.33 22.11 4.70
C GLU A 260 19.44 22.22 3.64
N GLN A 261 20.37 21.26 3.63
CA GLN A 261 21.49 21.23 2.67
C GLN A 261 21.06 20.75 1.27
N HIS A 262 19.93 20.05 1.16
CA HIS A 262 19.45 19.42 -0.07
C HIS A 262 17.98 19.80 -0.35
N PRO A 263 17.72 21.02 -0.87
CA PRO A 263 16.36 21.55 -1.09
C PRO A 263 15.52 20.74 -2.08
N ASP A 264 16.15 19.91 -2.90
CA ASP A 264 15.55 19.06 -3.93
C ASP A 264 15.15 17.67 -3.42
N GLN A 265 15.30 17.40 -2.12
CA GLN A 265 15.07 16.08 -1.52
C GLN A 265 13.80 16.04 -0.67
N PHE A 266 13.20 14.85 -0.58
CA PHE A 266 12.01 14.55 0.22
C PHE A 266 12.24 13.29 1.04
N VAL A 267 11.93 13.33 2.33
CA VAL A 267 12.13 12.23 3.28
C VAL A 267 10.79 11.82 3.92
N THR A 268 10.61 10.52 4.14
CA THR A 268 9.49 9.97 4.90
C THR A 268 9.99 9.14 6.07
N VAL A 269 9.39 9.34 7.25
CA VAL A 269 9.66 8.58 8.47
C VAL A 269 8.43 7.79 8.85
N PHE A 270 8.59 6.51 9.17
CA PHE A 270 7.57 5.63 9.73
C PHE A 270 7.97 5.29 11.16
N LEU A 271 7.10 5.56 12.13
CA LEU A 271 7.33 5.29 13.54
C LEU A 271 6.53 4.05 13.94
N GLU A 272 7.22 3.01 14.42
CA GLU A 272 6.63 1.99 15.27
C GLU A 272 6.60 2.53 16.70
N ASP A 273 5.41 2.88 17.18
CA ASP A 273 5.25 3.93 18.19
C ASP A 273 4.68 3.42 19.52
N TYR A 274 5.57 3.26 20.51
CA TYR A 274 5.25 2.87 21.87
C TYR A 274 5.34 4.04 22.88
N VAL A 275 5.12 5.27 22.41
CA VAL A 275 5.34 6.50 23.19
C VAL A 275 4.02 7.22 23.49
N ASP A 276 3.92 7.90 24.62
CA ASP A 276 2.80 8.80 24.90
C ASP A 276 2.77 9.97 23.90
N PRO A 277 1.62 10.37 23.35
CA PRO A 277 1.56 11.45 22.35
C PRO A 277 2.12 12.79 22.85
N GLY A 278 2.07 13.06 24.16
CA GLY A 278 2.65 14.25 24.77
C GLY A 278 4.18 14.23 24.78
N VAL A 279 4.78 13.06 25.03
CA VAL A 279 6.22 12.84 24.96
C VAL A 279 6.70 12.95 23.51
N LEU A 280 6.02 12.30 22.57
CA LEU A 280 6.35 12.40 21.14
C LEU A 280 6.30 13.85 20.65
N ARG A 281 5.26 14.61 21.00
CA ARG A 281 5.17 16.04 20.68
C ARG A 281 6.33 16.83 21.28
N GLY A 282 6.73 16.51 22.51
CA GLY A 282 7.89 17.11 23.17
C GLY A 282 9.21 16.85 22.43
N GLU A 283 9.39 15.63 21.92
CA GLU A 283 10.57 15.26 21.12
C GLU A 283 10.64 16.01 19.80
N LEU A 284 9.51 16.13 19.08
CA LEU A 284 9.45 16.89 17.83
C LEU A 284 9.73 18.38 18.04
N ALA A 285 9.29 18.95 19.18
CA ALA A 285 9.55 20.34 19.52
C ALA A 285 11.05 20.64 19.78
N ARG A 286 11.89 19.63 19.95
CA ARG A 286 13.35 19.76 20.11
C ARG A 286 14.10 19.81 18.79
N VAL A 287 13.44 19.48 17.68
CA VAL A 287 14.05 19.43 16.35
C VAL A 287 14.00 20.83 15.72
N ASN A 288 15.17 21.46 15.60
CA ASN A 288 15.27 22.80 15.02
C ASN A 288 14.96 22.75 13.53
N GLY A 289 14.10 23.66 13.04
CA GLY A 289 13.71 23.74 11.63
C GLY A 289 12.67 22.71 11.18
N LEU A 290 12.16 21.85 12.08
CA LEU A 290 11.19 20.81 11.72
C LEU A 290 9.92 21.39 11.08
N SER A 291 9.37 22.47 11.64
CA SER A 291 8.16 23.13 11.12
C SER A 291 8.31 23.64 9.69
N ASP A 292 9.54 23.97 9.28
CA ASP A 292 9.83 24.57 7.99
C ASP A 292 9.87 23.51 6.87
N VAL A 293 10.05 22.25 7.24
CA VAL A 293 10.10 21.12 6.30
C VAL A 293 8.93 20.15 6.42
N LEU A 294 8.15 20.20 7.51
CA LEU A 294 7.09 19.23 7.75
C LEU A 294 5.97 19.37 6.71
N TYR A 295 5.59 18.24 6.11
CA TYR A 295 4.45 18.13 5.22
C TYR A 295 3.23 17.57 5.95
N ARG A 296 2.10 18.28 5.84
CA ARG A 296 0.82 17.94 6.45
C ARG A 296 -0.25 17.61 5.38
N PRO A 297 -0.38 16.32 4.98
CA PRO A 297 -1.34 15.94 3.94
C PRO A 297 -2.81 16.15 4.36
N ASP A 298 -3.09 16.14 5.67
CA ASP A 298 -4.38 16.46 6.27
C ASP A 298 -4.82 17.91 6.06
N GLN A 299 -3.87 18.82 5.79
CA GLN A 299 -4.12 20.26 5.62
C GLN A 299 -4.03 20.72 4.15
N THR A 300 -3.62 19.83 3.24
CA THR A 300 -3.37 20.18 1.82
C THR A 300 -4.38 19.58 0.85
N GLY A 301 -5.47 19.01 1.36
CA GLY A 301 -6.58 18.54 0.54
C GLY A 301 -6.27 17.26 -0.24
N VAL A 302 -5.31 16.45 0.23
CA VAL A 302 -4.89 15.19 -0.45
C VAL A 302 -6.06 14.23 -0.63
N ARG A 303 -7.00 14.20 0.31
CA ARG A 303 -8.17 13.31 0.21
C ARG A 303 -9.14 13.70 -0.90
N GLN A 304 -9.17 14.96 -1.28
CA GLN A 304 -10.07 15.50 -2.29
C GLN A 304 -9.42 15.56 -3.67
N ASN A 305 -8.11 15.86 -3.70
CA ASN A 305 -7.38 16.21 -4.91
C ASN A 305 -6.32 15.18 -5.32
N GLY A 306 -6.12 14.13 -4.54
CA GLY A 306 -4.99 13.20 -4.69
C GLY A 306 -3.68 13.78 -4.13
N TRP A 307 -2.61 12.99 -4.24
CA TRP A 307 -1.30 13.41 -3.76
C TRP A 307 -0.70 14.51 -4.66
N PRO A 308 -0.08 15.56 -4.07
CA PRO A 308 0.49 16.65 -4.85
C PRO A 308 1.72 16.19 -5.65
N LYS A 309 2.10 17.02 -6.62
CA LYS A 309 3.37 16.85 -7.33
C LYS A 309 4.52 16.99 -6.36
N LEU A 310 5.53 16.13 -6.52
CA LEU A 310 6.72 16.19 -5.70
C LEU A 310 7.44 17.53 -5.89
N ALA A 311 7.49 18.06 -7.11
CA ALA A 311 8.10 19.37 -7.39
C ALA A 311 7.41 20.52 -6.64
N ASP A 312 6.08 20.48 -6.50
CA ASP A 312 5.33 21.51 -5.76
C ASP A 312 5.62 21.43 -4.26
N LEU A 313 5.73 20.21 -3.72
CA LEU A 313 6.15 19.98 -2.33
C LEU A 313 7.55 20.53 -2.04
N LEU A 314 8.51 20.21 -2.91
CA LEU A 314 9.89 20.70 -2.80
C LEU A 314 9.95 22.23 -2.86
N ALA A 315 9.24 22.85 -3.81
CA ALA A 315 9.20 24.29 -3.98
C ALA A 315 8.54 25.03 -2.79
N ALA A 316 7.56 24.39 -2.15
CA ALA A 316 6.89 24.92 -0.96
C ALA A 316 7.65 24.64 0.35
N GLY A 317 8.78 23.91 0.31
CA GLY A 317 9.55 23.53 1.49
C GLY A 317 9.01 22.32 2.25
N HIS A 318 7.82 21.81 1.92
CA HIS A 318 7.18 20.63 2.53
C HIS A 318 7.87 19.32 2.10
N ARG A 319 8.89 18.91 2.85
CA ARG A 319 9.88 17.91 2.43
C ARG A 319 10.10 16.75 3.41
N LEU A 320 9.41 16.75 4.55
CA LEU A 320 9.45 15.68 5.53
C LEU A 320 8.02 15.23 5.88
N LEU A 321 7.73 13.95 5.70
CA LEU A 321 6.46 13.33 6.12
C LEU A 321 6.71 12.32 7.23
N ILE A 322 5.92 12.38 8.31
CA ILE A 322 6.07 11.47 9.45
C ILE A 322 4.77 10.69 9.65
N PHE A 323 4.87 9.37 9.68
CA PHE A 323 3.79 8.44 9.98
C PHE A 323 4.01 7.73 11.31
N THR A 324 2.92 7.32 11.96
CA THR A 324 2.88 6.49 13.17
C THR A 324 2.00 5.26 12.95
N ASP A 325 2.43 4.09 13.37
CA ASP A 325 1.64 2.86 13.30
C ASP A 325 0.55 2.77 14.38
N HIS A 326 0.58 3.69 15.36
CA HIS A 326 -0.40 3.84 16.41
C HIS A 326 -1.81 4.10 15.84
N SER A 327 -2.85 3.79 16.62
CA SER A 327 -4.23 4.03 16.19
C SER A 327 -4.74 5.39 16.67
N ARG A 328 -5.49 6.09 15.81
CA ARG A 328 -6.16 7.35 16.19
C ARG A 328 -7.09 7.18 17.38
N SER A 329 -7.89 6.11 17.38
CA SER A 329 -8.84 5.82 18.45
C SER A 329 -8.20 5.69 19.84
N SER A 330 -6.96 5.19 19.90
CA SER A 330 -6.21 5.10 21.16
C SER A 330 -5.88 6.50 21.71
N ASP A 331 -5.52 7.45 20.83
CA ASP A 331 -5.11 8.81 21.21
C ASP A 331 -6.28 9.76 21.46
N GLU A 332 -7.42 9.54 20.82
CA GLU A 332 -8.65 10.30 21.09
C GLU A 332 -9.04 10.17 22.56
N SER A 333 -8.82 9.00 23.15
CA SER A 333 -9.03 8.76 24.59
C SER A 333 -8.09 9.57 25.49
N ALA A 334 -6.91 9.94 24.99
CA ALA A 334 -5.89 10.72 25.68
C ALA A 334 -6.04 12.24 25.47
N GLY A 335 -6.95 12.69 24.60
CA GLY A 335 -7.20 14.11 24.32
C GLY A 335 -6.11 14.82 23.52
N LEU A 336 -5.14 14.07 22.98
CA LEU A 336 -4.06 14.60 22.14
C LEU A 336 -3.81 13.63 20.97
N THR A 337 -4.25 14.00 19.78
CA THR A 337 -4.01 13.20 18.58
C THR A 337 -2.72 13.61 17.88
N ARG A 338 -2.01 12.63 17.32
CA ARG A 338 -0.68 12.80 16.70
C ARG A 338 -0.70 13.70 15.47
N ASP A 339 -1.80 13.67 14.73
CA ASP A 339 -2.00 14.53 13.57
C ASP A 339 -2.10 16.01 13.95
N SER A 340 -2.54 16.35 15.17
CA SER A 340 -2.59 17.75 15.62
C SER A 340 -1.22 18.45 15.58
N PHE A 341 -0.13 17.70 15.75
CA PHE A 341 1.25 18.18 15.69
C PHE A 341 2.04 17.62 14.49
N GLY A 342 1.36 17.10 13.47
CA GLY A 342 1.94 16.78 12.17
C GLY A 342 2.51 15.37 12.01
N VAL A 343 2.15 14.43 12.89
CA VAL A 343 2.43 12.99 12.71
C VAL A 343 1.16 12.28 12.26
N MET A 344 1.19 11.71 11.06
CA MET A 344 0.01 11.14 10.41
C MET A 344 -0.19 9.67 10.79
N TYR A 345 -1.43 9.25 11.07
CA TYR A 345 -1.73 7.83 11.33
C TYR A 345 -1.55 6.98 10.08
N GLN A 346 -0.62 6.04 10.12
CA GLN A 346 -0.20 5.28 8.95
C GLN A 346 -1.36 4.53 8.29
N ARG A 347 -2.28 3.99 9.09
CA ARG A 347 -3.49 3.28 8.61
C ARG A 347 -4.49 4.18 7.87
N ASP A 348 -4.41 5.48 8.07
CA ASP A 348 -5.28 6.46 7.40
C ASP A 348 -4.74 6.83 6.02
N TRP A 349 -3.43 6.74 5.82
CA TRP A 349 -2.72 7.31 4.67
C TRP A 349 -2.00 6.28 3.79
N THR A 350 -1.80 5.07 4.28
CA THR A 350 -1.04 4.03 3.60
C THR A 350 -1.75 2.67 3.64
N VAL A 351 -1.25 1.74 2.84
CA VAL A 351 -1.42 0.30 2.99
C VAL A 351 -0.03 -0.33 3.10
N GLU A 352 0.09 -1.44 3.82
CA GLU A 352 1.37 -2.08 4.09
C GLU A 352 1.24 -3.60 4.09
N ASN A 353 2.16 -4.32 3.43
CA ASN A 353 2.15 -5.77 3.47
C ASN A 353 2.77 -6.32 4.77
N TYR A 354 2.42 -7.57 5.08
CA TYR A 354 3.01 -8.31 6.18
C TYR A 354 4.53 -8.24 6.14
N TRP A 355 5.12 -7.94 7.29
CA TRP A 355 6.50 -7.46 7.39
C TRP A 355 7.54 -8.54 7.07
N SER A 356 7.24 -9.79 7.41
CA SER A 356 8.22 -10.89 7.35
C SER A 356 8.07 -11.74 6.09
N MET A 357 9.20 -12.04 5.46
CA MET A 357 9.39 -13.06 4.43
C MET A 357 9.80 -14.42 5.03
N GLY A 358 9.60 -14.62 6.33
CA GLY A 358 9.99 -15.82 7.07
C GLY A 358 11.23 -15.60 7.94
N SER A 359 11.72 -16.70 8.50
CA SER A 359 12.85 -16.66 9.43
C SER A 359 14.15 -16.29 8.72
N GLY A 360 15.19 -15.94 9.50
CA GLY A 360 16.48 -15.50 8.96
C GLY A 360 17.19 -16.49 8.04
N ILE A 361 16.88 -17.79 8.10
CA ILE A 361 17.50 -18.86 7.29
C ILE A 361 16.41 -19.69 6.61
N GLY A 362 16.62 -20.05 5.35
CA GLY A 362 15.74 -20.93 4.58
C GLY A 362 15.00 -20.20 3.46
N SER A 363 13.93 -20.79 2.97
CA SER A 363 13.13 -20.24 1.87
C SER A 363 12.38 -18.98 2.31
N SER A 364 12.31 -18.00 1.42
CA SER A 364 11.51 -16.79 1.62
C SER A 364 10.04 -17.09 1.34
N ASP A 365 9.13 -16.55 2.17
CA ASP A 365 7.71 -16.44 1.85
C ASP A 365 7.48 -15.19 0.99
N TRP A 366 7.12 -15.40 -0.27
CA TRP A 366 6.87 -14.33 -1.24
C TRP A 366 5.45 -13.76 -1.16
N SER A 367 4.63 -14.24 -0.22
CA SER A 367 3.28 -13.73 -0.01
C SER A 367 3.30 -12.22 0.22
N CYS A 368 2.30 -11.54 -0.34
CA CYS A 368 2.13 -10.10 -0.21
C CYS A 368 0.67 -9.80 0.13
N TYR A 369 0.37 -9.84 1.43
CA TYR A 369 -0.95 -9.60 1.99
C TYR A 369 -0.86 -8.50 3.04
N SER A 370 -1.98 -7.86 3.35
CA SER A 370 -2.00 -6.76 4.31
C SER A 370 -1.54 -7.20 5.70
N ARG A 371 -0.70 -6.39 6.36
CA ARG A 371 -0.40 -6.59 7.79
C ARG A 371 -1.59 -6.28 8.70
N TRP A 372 -2.62 -5.61 8.19
CA TRP A 372 -3.84 -5.24 8.92
C TRP A 372 -5.03 -6.11 8.51
N TYR A 373 -4.80 -7.42 8.46
CA TYR A 373 -5.82 -8.43 8.26
C TYR A 373 -5.92 -9.34 9.49
N GLY A 374 -7.03 -9.23 10.22
CA GLY A 374 -7.26 -9.94 11.48
C GLY A 374 -8.73 -9.94 11.92
N ALA A 375 -8.97 -10.50 13.10
CA ALA A 375 -10.31 -10.59 13.70
C ALA A 375 -10.96 -9.19 13.86
N ASP A 376 -10.16 -8.20 14.25
CA ASP A 376 -10.66 -6.85 14.60
C ASP A 376 -10.27 -5.77 13.58
N THR A 377 -9.52 -6.11 12.53
CA THR A 377 -9.07 -5.15 11.52
C THR A 377 -9.03 -5.80 10.14
N ASN A 378 -9.53 -5.10 9.12
CA ASN A 378 -9.46 -5.54 7.74
C ASN A 378 -9.22 -4.33 6.83
N ILE A 379 -7.95 -4.05 6.53
CA ILE A 379 -7.55 -3.02 5.57
C ILE A 379 -6.80 -3.73 4.44
N PRO A 380 -7.46 -4.09 3.32
CA PRO A 380 -6.80 -4.79 2.23
C PRO A 380 -5.79 -3.87 1.52
N LEU A 381 -4.73 -4.46 0.93
CA LEU A 381 -3.76 -3.70 0.12
C LEU A 381 -4.43 -3.01 -1.08
N THR A 382 -5.55 -3.56 -1.55
CA THR A 382 -6.36 -3.00 -2.63
C THR A 382 -7.16 -1.77 -2.24
N ARG A 383 -7.21 -1.37 -0.95
CA ARG A 383 -7.97 -0.20 -0.48
C ARG A 383 -7.65 1.03 -1.33
N THR A 384 -8.71 1.67 -1.79
CA THR A 384 -8.73 2.97 -2.46
C THR A 384 -10.00 3.67 -2.06
N GLU A 385 -9.96 5.00 -2.00
CA GLU A 385 -11.11 5.86 -1.72
C GLU A 385 -11.35 6.78 -2.92
N THR A 386 -12.57 7.30 -3.04
CA THR A 386 -12.87 8.29 -4.07
C THR A 386 -11.98 9.52 -3.86
N GLY A 387 -11.16 9.87 -4.86
CA GLY A 387 -10.25 11.02 -4.80
C GLY A 387 -8.96 10.78 -3.98
N PHE A 388 -8.78 9.60 -3.38
CA PHE A 388 -7.63 9.31 -2.53
C PHE A 388 -7.13 7.87 -2.67
N ARG A 389 -5.84 7.73 -2.94
CA ARG A 389 -5.15 6.44 -2.97
C ARG A 389 -4.12 6.40 -1.85
N PRO A 390 -4.24 5.48 -0.88
CA PRO A 390 -3.20 5.31 0.13
C PRO A 390 -1.86 4.94 -0.52
N LEU A 391 -0.75 5.47 0.02
CA LEU A 391 0.61 5.08 -0.39
C LEU A 391 0.86 3.61 -0.03
N PHE A 392 1.64 2.89 -0.82
CA PHE A 392 1.97 1.49 -0.54
C PHE A 392 3.37 1.33 0.05
N VAL A 393 3.44 0.87 1.30
CA VAL A 393 4.67 0.46 1.97
C VAL A 393 4.89 -1.03 1.74
N MET A 394 5.94 -1.37 0.98
CA MET A 394 6.30 -2.75 0.70
C MET A 394 7.45 -3.21 1.59
N ASN A 395 7.17 -4.08 2.56
CA ASN A 395 8.16 -4.75 3.40
C ASN A 395 8.81 -5.92 2.69
N HIS A 396 10.13 -5.94 2.66
CA HIS A 396 10.98 -6.97 2.08
C HIS A 396 12.19 -7.26 2.97
N PHE A 397 11.91 -7.95 4.08
CA PHE A 397 12.91 -8.40 5.02
C PHE A 397 12.39 -9.63 5.77
N ARG A 398 13.26 -10.24 6.58
CA ARG A 398 12.99 -11.46 7.36
C ARG A 398 12.90 -11.12 8.85
N ASP A 399 12.48 -12.09 9.66
CA ASP A 399 12.44 -11.93 11.13
C ASP A 399 13.81 -11.61 11.73
N ALA A 400 14.89 -12.07 11.09
CA ALA A 400 16.26 -11.83 11.52
C ALA A 400 17.14 -11.48 10.32
N THR A 401 17.89 -10.39 10.44
CA THR A 401 18.79 -9.90 9.41
C THR A 401 20.04 -10.76 9.31
N ILE A 402 20.01 -11.76 8.42
CA ILE A 402 21.20 -12.56 8.08
C ILE A 402 21.77 -12.05 6.76
N THR A 403 23.05 -11.63 6.79
CA THR A 403 23.72 -10.98 5.65
C THR A 403 23.56 -11.73 4.33
N SER A 404 23.71 -13.06 4.31
CA SER A 404 23.65 -13.87 3.09
C SER A 404 22.23 -13.96 2.51
N THR A 405 21.20 -14.10 3.37
CA THR A 405 19.81 -14.14 2.91
C THR A 405 19.35 -12.76 2.49
N ALA A 406 19.68 -11.70 3.24
CA ALA A 406 19.41 -10.32 2.84
C ALA A 406 20.04 -9.98 1.48
N THR A 407 21.31 -10.35 1.26
CA THR A 407 21.97 -10.19 -0.06
C THR A 407 21.16 -10.86 -1.17
N THR A 408 20.76 -12.12 -0.95
CA THR A 408 20.06 -12.92 -1.95
C THR A 408 18.65 -12.41 -2.21
N ASP A 409 17.91 -12.09 -1.15
CA ASP A 409 16.53 -11.61 -1.26
C ASP A 409 16.48 -10.23 -1.91
N ASN A 410 17.40 -9.32 -1.59
CA ASN A 410 17.43 -7.98 -2.17
C ASN A 410 17.66 -8.00 -3.70
N THR A 411 18.38 -9.00 -4.24
CA THR A 411 18.49 -9.16 -5.71
C THR A 411 17.15 -9.43 -6.42
N LYS A 412 16.13 -9.84 -5.66
CA LYS A 412 14.78 -10.19 -6.17
C LYS A 412 13.74 -9.10 -5.85
N LEU A 413 14.15 -7.94 -5.35
CA LEU A 413 13.24 -6.90 -4.87
C LEU A 413 12.30 -6.37 -5.97
N ALA A 414 12.83 -6.07 -7.16
CA ALA A 414 12.03 -5.63 -8.30
C ALA A 414 11.04 -6.71 -8.77
N ASP A 415 11.51 -7.96 -8.80
CA ASP A 415 10.73 -9.12 -9.20
C ASP A 415 9.54 -9.36 -8.25
N ARG A 416 9.79 -9.33 -6.93
CA ARG A 416 8.73 -9.42 -5.91
C ARG A 416 7.75 -8.26 -6.02
N ALA A 417 8.26 -7.04 -6.19
CA ALA A 417 7.44 -5.85 -6.32
C ALA A 417 6.48 -5.99 -7.51
N GLN A 418 6.95 -6.44 -8.66
CA GLN A 418 6.16 -6.49 -9.90
C GLN A 418 5.23 -7.70 -9.98
N ARG A 419 5.71 -8.90 -9.61
CA ARG A 419 4.96 -10.15 -9.82
C ARG A 419 4.09 -10.58 -8.65
N PHE A 420 4.40 -10.12 -7.44
CA PHE A 420 3.70 -10.52 -6.21
C PHE A 420 2.95 -9.35 -5.59
N CYS A 421 3.67 -8.28 -5.22
CA CYS A 421 3.07 -7.20 -4.43
C CYS A 421 2.23 -6.21 -5.24
N GLN A 422 2.66 -5.85 -6.45
CA GLN A 422 1.91 -4.94 -7.31
C GLN A 422 0.52 -5.48 -7.68
N PRO A 423 0.35 -6.73 -8.14
CA PRO A 423 -1.00 -7.28 -8.36
C PRO A 423 -1.78 -7.43 -7.05
N ALA A 424 -1.14 -7.82 -5.94
CA ALA A 424 -1.81 -7.95 -4.65
C ALA A 424 -2.36 -6.61 -4.12
N ALA A 425 -1.63 -5.51 -4.31
CA ALA A 425 -2.05 -4.19 -3.89
C ALA A 425 -2.88 -3.44 -4.95
N ARG A 426 -2.83 -3.91 -6.21
CA ARG A 426 -3.25 -3.16 -7.40
C ARG A 426 -2.63 -1.75 -7.41
N LYS A 427 -1.37 -1.66 -6.98
CA LYS A 427 -0.59 -0.43 -6.76
C LYS A 427 0.89 -0.72 -6.94
N LYS A 428 1.65 0.25 -7.45
CA LYS A 428 3.12 0.21 -7.37
C LYS A 428 3.57 0.60 -5.96
N PRO A 429 4.55 -0.07 -5.35
CA PRO A 429 5.10 0.35 -4.07
C PRO A 429 5.64 1.79 -4.11
N ASN A 430 5.27 2.61 -3.13
CA ASN A 430 5.86 3.92 -2.91
C ASN A 430 7.10 3.83 -2.04
N PHE A 431 7.17 2.84 -1.16
CA PHE A 431 8.29 2.62 -0.26
C PHE A 431 8.72 1.15 -0.37
N LEU A 432 10.01 0.91 -0.68
CA LEU A 432 10.61 -0.42 -0.63
C LEU A 432 11.43 -0.54 0.65
N ALA A 433 10.83 -1.10 1.71
CA ALA A 433 11.45 -1.27 3.01
C ALA A 433 12.28 -2.55 3.05
N VAL A 434 13.59 -2.41 3.27
CA VAL A 434 14.55 -3.52 3.27
C VAL A 434 15.49 -3.48 4.47
N ASP A 435 15.91 -4.66 4.90
CA ASP A 435 17.15 -4.82 5.66
C ASP A 435 18.34 -4.75 4.71
N ARG A 436 19.48 -4.26 5.21
CA ARG A 436 20.76 -4.22 4.49
C ARG A 436 20.59 -3.60 3.10
N TYR A 437 20.12 -2.35 3.08
CA TYR A 437 19.92 -1.62 1.81
C TYR A 437 21.20 -1.53 0.97
N ASP A 438 22.37 -1.74 1.60
CA ASP A 438 23.69 -1.78 0.99
C ASP A 438 23.98 -3.06 0.17
N LEU A 439 23.14 -4.09 0.27
CA LEU A 439 23.36 -5.41 -0.34
C LEU A 439 22.25 -5.79 -1.34
N GLY A 440 22.65 -6.39 -2.46
CA GLY A 440 21.72 -6.98 -3.43
C GLY A 440 21.03 -6.00 -4.37
N ASP A 441 21.54 -4.77 -4.52
CA ASP A 441 21.02 -3.72 -5.41
C ASP A 441 19.54 -3.25 -5.23
N PRO A 442 19.11 -2.87 -4.01
CA PRO A 442 17.81 -2.21 -3.82
C PRO A 442 17.64 -0.90 -4.61
N ALA A 443 18.73 -0.15 -4.83
CA ALA A 443 18.70 1.10 -5.59
C ALA A 443 18.35 0.87 -7.08
N GLY A 444 18.87 -0.22 -7.68
CA GLY A 444 18.48 -0.66 -9.02
C GLY A 444 16.99 -1.03 -9.11
N ALA A 445 16.45 -1.69 -8.09
CA ALA A 445 15.01 -1.99 -8.02
C ALA A 445 14.15 -0.71 -7.95
N VAL A 446 14.55 0.27 -7.14
CA VAL A 446 13.89 1.60 -7.09
C VAL A 446 13.94 2.29 -8.45
N SER A 447 15.09 2.25 -9.13
CA SER A 447 15.25 2.81 -10.47
C SER A 447 14.31 2.16 -11.49
N ALA A 448 14.19 0.84 -11.46
CA ALA A 448 13.27 0.08 -12.31
C ALA A 448 11.79 0.44 -12.05
N LEU A 449 11.39 0.56 -10.78
CA LEU A 449 10.02 0.95 -10.40
C LEU A 449 9.74 2.44 -10.70
N ASN A 450 10.75 3.29 -10.79
CA ASN A 450 10.59 4.69 -11.20
C ASN A 450 10.64 4.91 -12.72
N ALA A 451 10.66 3.85 -13.52
CA ALA A 451 10.52 3.94 -14.98
C ALA A 451 9.05 4.00 -15.44
N TYR A 452 8.09 3.65 -14.58
CA TYR A 452 6.67 3.56 -14.94
C TYR A 452 5.72 3.96 -13.80
N THR A 453 4.48 4.27 -14.15
CA THR A 453 3.36 4.37 -13.22
C THR A 453 2.42 3.18 -13.40
N TYR A 454 1.82 2.74 -12.29
CA TYR A 454 0.73 1.79 -12.32
C TYR A 454 -0.55 2.55 -12.67
N PRO A 455 -1.25 2.21 -13.76
CA PRO A 455 -2.44 2.92 -14.16
C PRO A 455 -3.49 2.75 -13.08
N GLU A 456 -4.10 3.86 -12.75
CA GLU A 456 -5.36 3.86 -12.04
C GLU A 456 -6.37 3.03 -12.84
N GLY A 457 -7.11 2.14 -12.15
CA GLY A 457 -8.26 1.48 -12.76
C GLY A 457 -9.18 2.50 -13.44
N PRO A 458 -9.92 2.10 -14.50
CA PRO A 458 -10.66 3.00 -15.37
C PRO A 458 -11.60 3.98 -14.65
#